data_AF-A0A0A0JVB2-F1
#
_entry.id   AF-A0A0A0JVB2-F1
#
_cell.length_a   1.000
_cell.length_b   1.000
_cell.length_c   1.000
_cell.angle_alpha   90.00
_cell.angle_beta   90.00
_cell.angle_gamma   90.00
#
_symmetry.space_group_name_H-M   'P 1'
#
loop_
_entity.id
_entity.type
_entity.pdbx_description
1 polymer ?
#
loop_
_entity_poly.entity_id
_entity_poly.type
_entity_poly.pdbx_seq_one_letter_code
_entity_poly.pdbx_strand_id
1 'polypeptide(L)'
;MYWACITFTNKGSTPATISFNFTVNTSANGTVPFTGGGTVPAGQTVSFKPQTARTYGNCSTGTYDSFEIKFTDGFGNEGSAIVPGGNLDGGGNTCPGNTTCPTC
;
A
#
# COMPACT_ATOMS: atom_id res chain seq x y z
N MET A 1 -2.88 3.18 -14.02
CA MET A 1 -1.84 2.23 -13.55
C MET A 1 -1.41 2.66 -12.17
N TYR A 2 -1.25 1.74 -11.21
CA TYR A 2 -0.87 2.09 -9.84
C TYR A 2 0.57 1.69 -9.56
N TRP A 3 1.20 2.42 -8.65
CA TRP A 3 2.62 2.32 -8.32
C TRP A 3 2.99 1.01 -7.61
N ALA A 4 2.13 0.57 -6.69
CA ALA A 4 2.25 -0.64 -5.91
C ALA A 4 0.87 -1.03 -5.36
N CYS A 5 0.78 -2.22 -4.80
CA CYS A 5 -0.37 -2.67 -4.00
C CYS A 5 0.13 -2.93 -2.59
N ILE A 6 -0.67 -2.53 -1.59
CA ILE A 6 -0.37 -2.86 -0.19
C ILE A 6 -1.38 -3.90 0.26
N THR A 7 -0.87 -5.06 0.65
CA THR A 7 -1.69 -6.22 1.01
C THR A 7 -1.74 -6.36 2.53
N PHE A 8 -2.96 -6.48 3.06
CA PHE A 8 -3.21 -6.72 4.48
C PHE A 8 -3.93 -8.04 4.64
N THR A 9 -3.45 -8.88 5.55
CA THR A 9 -4.10 -10.12 5.95
C THR A 9 -4.61 -9.97 7.37
N ASN A 10 -5.93 -10.04 7.55
CA ASN A 10 -6.51 -10.04 8.88
C ASN A 10 -6.59 -11.48 9.41
N LYS A 11 -5.66 -11.84 10.30
CA LYS A 11 -5.64 -13.14 10.97
C LYS A 11 -6.55 -13.21 12.21
N GLY A 12 -7.25 -12.12 12.53
CA GLY A 12 -8.21 -12.06 13.63
C GLY A 12 -9.57 -12.67 13.27
N SER A 13 -10.45 -12.74 14.27
CA SER A 13 -11.81 -13.27 14.14
C SER A 13 -12.87 -12.20 13.84
N THR A 14 -12.49 -10.93 13.83
CA THR A 14 -13.38 -9.80 13.51
C THR A 14 -12.82 -8.94 12.38
N PRO A 15 -13.65 -8.26 11.58
CA PRO A 15 -13.18 -7.29 10.59
C PRO A 15 -12.28 -6.22 11.22
N ALA A 16 -11.29 -5.74 10.48
CA ALA A 16 -10.42 -4.64 10.89
C ALA A 16 -10.50 -3.52 9.86
N THR A 17 -10.52 -2.27 10.31
CA THR A 17 -10.41 -1.10 9.43
C THR A 17 -8.99 -0.61 9.43
N ILE A 18 -8.37 -0.52 8.25
CA ILE A 18 -6.97 -0.11 8.07
C ILE A 18 -6.93 1.30 7.49
N SER A 19 -5.96 2.10 7.92
CA SER A 19 -5.58 3.35 7.28
C SER A 19 -4.06 3.50 7.22
N PHE A 20 -3.55 4.04 6.11
CA PHE A 20 -2.14 4.33 5.93
C PHE A 20 -1.94 5.64 5.16
N ASN A 21 -0.86 6.35 5.52
CA ASN A 21 -0.41 7.54 4.82
C ASN A 21 1.12 7.61 4.90
N PHE A 22 1.79 7.60 3.75
CA PHE A 22 3.24 7.75 3.66
C PHE A 22 3.64 8.34 2.30
N THR A 23 4.90 8.70 2.15
CA THR A 23 5.45 9.20 0.89
C THR A 23 6.47 8.23 0.33
N VAL A 24 6.52 8.18 -0.99
CA VAL A 24 7.53 7.42 -1.74
C VAL A 24 8.30 8.41 -2.59
N ASN A 25 9.61 8.44 -2.44
CA ASN A 25 10.50 9.18 -3.32
C ASN A 25 10.85 8.31 -4.52
N THR A 26 10.45 8.75 -5.71
CA THR A 26 10.56 7.97 -6.95
C THR A 26 11.48 8.68 -7.92
N SER A 27 12.29 7.92 -8.66
CA SER A 27 13.28 8.50 -9.57
C SER A 27 12.69 9.34 -10.70
N ALA A 28 11.43 9.10 -11.09
CA ALA A 28 10.83 9.79 -12.24
C ALA A 28 9.59 10.63 -11.93
N ASN A 29 9.06 10.59 -10.71
CA ASN A 29 7.94 11.47 -10.32
C ASN A 29 8.22 12.20 -8.99
N GLY A 30 9.43 12.12 -8.46
CA GLY A 30 9.78 12.75 -7.18
C GLY A 30 9.00 12.14 -6.02
N THR A 31 8.65 12.96 -5.04
CA THR A 31 7.88 12.54 -3.85
C THR A 31 6.40 12.34 -4.19
N VAL A 32 5.91 11.12 -4.01
CA VAL A 32 4.54 10.69 -4.30
C VAL A 32 3.85 10.31 -2.99
N PRO A 33 2.68 10.91 -2.64
CA PRO A 33 1.91 10.50 -1.49
C PRO A 33 1.12 9.20 -1.75
N PHE A 34 1.19 8.29 -0.78
CA PHE A 34 0.48 7.02 -0.71
C PHE A 34 -0.50 7.06 0.45
N THR A 35 -1.76 7.29 0.11
CA THR A 35 -2.88 7.23 1.04
C THR A 35 -3.84 6.14 0.62
N GLY A 36 -4.42 5.46 1.61
CA GLY A 36 -5.41 4.43 1.37
C GLY A 36 -5.81 3.72 2.66
N GLY A 37 -6.66 2.72 2.50
CA GLY A 37 -7.25 2.00 3.61
C GLY A 37 -8.67 1.56 3.33
N GLY A 38 -9.22 0.81 4.27
CA GLY A 38 -10.56 0.26 4.22
C GLY A 38 -10.69 -0.98 5.10
N THR A 39 -11.83 -1.64 5.02
CA THR A 39 -12.12 -2.82 5.82
C THR A 39 -11.45 -4.07 5.26
N VAL A 40 -10.77 -4.81 6.12
CA VAL A 40 -10.21 -6.14 5.88
C VAL A 40 -11.02 -7.14 6.72
N PRO A 41 -11.92 -7.93 6.10
CA PRO A 41 -12.73 -8.89 6.84
C PRO A 41 -11.89 -9.93 7.58
N ALA A 42 -12.45 -10.52 8.63
CA ALA A 42 -11.79 -11.59 9.40
C ALA A 42 -11.36 -12.75 8.49
N GLY A 43 -10.14 -13.25 8.68
CA GLY A 43 -9.57 -14.35 7.89
C GLY A 43 -9.22 -14.01 6.44
N GLN A 44 -9.50 -12.78 5.97
CA GLN A 44 -9.31 -12.41 4.57
C GLN A 44 -8.02 -11.63 4.34
N THR A 45 -7.58 -11.65 3.09
CA THR A 45 -6.50 -10.82 2.57
C THR A 45 -7.07 -9.80 1.60
N VAL A 46 -6.78 -8.52 1.81
CA VAL A 46 -7.27 -7.43 0.96
C VAL A 46 -6.08 -6.58 0.52
N SER A 47 -6.04 -6.25 -0.77
CA SER A 47 -5.02 -5.39 -1.36
C SER A 47 -5.60 -4.01 -1.66
N PHE A 48 -4.99 -2.97 -1.09
CA PHE A 48 -5.37 -1.58 -1.38
C PHE A 48 -4.46 -0.98 -2.45
N LYS A 49 -5.09 -0.21 -3.34
CA LYS A 49 -4.41 0.65 -4.30
C LYS A 49 -4.15 2.01 -3.65
N PRO A 50 -2.97 2.60 -3.84
CA PRO A 50 -2.76 3.99 -3.46
C PRO A 50 -3.70 4.90 -4.27
N GLN A 51 -4.21 5.96 -3.63
CA GLN A 51 -5.09 6.93 -4.28
C GLN A 51 -4.39 7.68 -5.43
N THR A 52 -3.08 7.92 -5.31
CA THR A 52 -2.30 8.58 -6.36
C THR A 52 -2.00 7.61 -7.50
N ALA A 53 -2.52 7.93 -8.70
CA ALA A 53 -2.23 7.17 -9.91
C ALA A 53 -0.77 7.38 -10.39
N ARG A 54 -0.25 6.41 -11.13
CA ARG A 54 1.06 6.52 -11.79
C ARG A 54 0.94 7.31 -13.08
N THR A 55 1.81 8.31 -13.26
CA THR A 55 2.04 8.94 -14.57
C THR A 55 2.67 7.92 -15.50
N TYR A 56 2.00 7.63 -16.62
CA TYR A 56 2.40 6.61 -17.59
C TYR A 56 3.78 6.94 -18.21
N GLY A 57 4.66 5.95 -18.35
CA GLY A 57 5.89 6.05 -19.16
C GLY A 57 7.21 5.90 -18.43
N ASN A 58 7.26 6.01 -17.09
CA ASN A 58 8.51 5.83 -16.34
C ASN A 58 8.40 4.70 -15.31
N CYS A 59 9.18 3.64 -15.54
CA CYS A 59 9.39 2.56 -14.58
C CYS A 59 10.27 3.05 -13.41
N SER A 60 9.75 3.96 -12.58
CA SER A 60 10.50 4.46 -11.43
C SER A 60 10.72 3.36 -10.40
N THR A 61 11.98 3.14 -10.06
CA THR A 61 12.36 2.69 -8.72
C THR A 61 12.10 3.80 -7.72
N GLY A 62 11.87 3.44 -6.46
CA GLY A 62 11.69 4.42 -5.41
C GLY A 62 12.19 3.95 -4.07
N THR A 63 12.26 4.87 -3.12
CA THR A 63 12.46 4.57 -1.70
C THR A 63 11.31 5.18 -0.92
N TYR A 64 10.99 4.60 0.22
CA TYR A 64 10.02 5.15 1.15
C TYR A 64 10.61 5.12 2.56
N ASP A 65 10.30 6.16 3.33
CA ASP A 65 10.68 6.23 4.73
C ASP A 65 9.80 5.31 5.57
N SER A 66 10.20 5.06 6.82
CA SER A 66 9.36 4.31 7.74
C SER A 66 8.03 5.01 7.94
N PHE A 67 6.93 4.25 7.98
CA PHE A 67 5.60 4.79 8.22
C PHE A 67 4.81 3.95 9.20
N GLU A 68 3.82 4.57 9.83
CA GLU A 68 2.91 3.91 10.76
C GLU A 68 1.63 3.48 10.02
N ILE A 69 1.26 2.22 10.16
CA ILE A 69 -0.06 1.69 9.81
C ILE A 69 -0.91 1.79 11.08
N LYS A 70 -2.11 2.36 10.95
CA LYS A 70 -3.11 2.35 12.02
C LYS A 70 -4.26 1.44 11.66
N PHE A 71 -4.75 0.68 12.63
CA PHE A 71 -5.89 -0.19 12.45
C PHE A 71 -6.83 -0.14 13.65
N THR A 72 -8.11 -0.37 13.38
CA THR A 72 -9.16 -0.55 14.39
C THR A 72 -9.75 -1.93 14.21
N ASP A 73 -9.74 -2.76 15.25
CA ASP A 73 -10.37 -4.07 15.19
C ASP A 73 -11.91 -3.96 15.25
N GLY A 74 -12.60 -5.10 15.16
CA GLY A 74 -14.07 -5.13 15.15
C GLY A 74 -14.70 -4.83 16.52
N PHE A 75 -13.90 -4.65 17.56
CA PHE A 75 -14.32 -4.25 18.90
C PHE A 75 -14.04 -2.76 19.17
N GLY A 76 -13.45 -2.04 18.21
CA GLY A 76 -13.08 -0.65 18.35
C GLY A 76 -11.71 -0.42 19.01
N ASN A 77 -10.92 -1.48 19.24
CA ASN A 77 -9.57 -1.32 19.76
C ASN A 77 -8.65 -0.81 18.66
N GLU A 78 -7.88 0.22 18.98
CA GLU A 78 -6.88 0.78 18.09
C GLU A 78 -5.54 0.07 18.26
N GLY A 79 -4.84 -0.14 17.15
CA GLY A 79 -3.48 -0.65 17.13
C GLY A 79 -2.67 0.02 16.03
N SER A 80 -1.35 -0.08 16.14
CA SER A 80 -0.45 0.39 15.09
C SER A 80 0.75 -0.53 14.88
N ALA A 81 1.31 -0.43 13.68
CA ALA A 81 2.53 -1.14 13.30
C ALA A 81 3.43 -0.20 12.52
N ILE A 82 4.72 -0.19 12.86
CA ILE A 82 5.73 0.54 12.10
C ILE A 82 6.22 -0.35 10.97
N VAL A 83 6.10 0.15 9.75
CA VAL A 83 6.75 -0.41 8.58
C VAL A 83 8.11 0.29 8.44
N PRO A 84 9.24 -0.43 8.50
CA PRO A 84 10.53 0.18 8.26
C PRO A 84 10.63 0.66 6.81
N GLY A 85 11.45 1.70 6.59
CA GLY A 85 11.71 2.21 5.25
C GLY A 85 12.32 1.15 4.34
N GLY A 86 12.12 1.32 3.04
CA GLY A 86 12.55 0.34 2.06
C GLY A 86 12.57 0.88 0.63
N ASN A 87 12.78 -0.04 -0.31
CA ASN A 87 12.88 0.25 -1.73
C ASN A 87 11.67 -0.33 -2.47
N LEU A 88 11.16 0.42 -3.45
CA LEU A 88 10.25 -0.08 -4.47
C LEU A 88 11.07 -0.47 -5.69
N ASP A 89 11.07 -1.76 -6.01
CA ASP A 89 11.62 -2.25 -7.27
C ASP A 89 10.71 -1.87 -8.43
N GLY A 90 11.12 -0.85 -9.17
CA GLY A 90 10.58 -0.56 -10.49
C GLY A 90 11.03 -1.67 -11.43
N GLY A 91 10.21 -2.71 -11.59
CA GLY A 91 10.53 -3.90 -12.38
C GLY A 91 10.91 -3.59 -13.83
N GLY A 92 12.21 -3.36 -14.07
CA GLY A 92 12.85 -3.28 -15.39
C GLY A 92 12.22 -2.33 -16.42
N ASN A 93 12.70 -2.44 -17.67
CA ASN A 93 12.24 -1.63 -18.82
C ASN A 93 10.84 -2.01 -19.33
N THR A 94 10.21 -3.03 -18.74
CA THR A 94 8.87 -3.49 -19.12
C THR A 94 8.04 -3.59 -17.86
N CYS A 95 7.40 -2.50 -17.46
CA CYS A 95 6.43 -2.55 -16.39
C CYS A 95 5.19 -3.32 -16.90
N PRO A 96 4.88 -4.53 -16.39
CA PRO A 96 3.56 -5.10 -16.62
C PRO A 96 2.55 -4.08 -16.09
N GLY A 97 1.53 -3.78 -16.87
CA GLY A 97 0.47 -2.87 -16.44
C GLY A 97 -0.20 -3.46 -15.20
N ASN A 98 0.20 -3.02 -14.01
CA ASN A 98 -0.53 -3.34 -12.79
C ASN A 98 -1.79 -2.45 -12.77
N THR A 99 -2.75 -2.82 -13.61
CA THR A 99 -4.08 -2.21 -13.69
C THR A 99 -4.97 -2.71 -12.56
N THR A 100 -4.64 -3.86 -11.98
CA THR A 100 -5.41 -4.54 -10.94
C THR A 100 -4.47 -5.07 -9.86
N CYS A 101 -4.60 -4.57 -8.63
CA CYS A 101 -4.12 -5.34 -7.49
C CYS A 101 -4.89 -6.65 -7.55
N PRO A 102 -4.22 -7.81 -7.74
CA PRO A 102 -4.93 -9.07 -7.73
C PRO A 102 -5.59 -9.20 -6.36
N THR A 103 -6.92 -9.27 -6.38
CA THR A 103 -7.69 -9.79 -5.28
C THR A 103 -7.38 -11.28 -5.24
N CYS A 104 -6.73 -11.75 -4.19
CA CYS A 104 -6.64 -13.17 -3.90
C CYS A 104 -8.02 -13.69 -3.49
#